data_AF-A0A930DNW8-F1
#
_entry.id   AF-A0A930DNW8-F1
#
_cell.length_a   1.000
_cell.length_b   1.000
_cell.length_c   1.000
_cell.angle_alpha   90.00
_cell.angle_beta   90.00
_cell.angle_gamma   90.00
#
_symmetry.space_group_name_H-M   'P 1'
#
loop_
_entity.id
_entity.type
_entity.pdbx_description
1 polymer ?
#
loop_
_entity_poly.entity_id
_entity_poly.type
_entity_poly.pdbx_seq_one_letter_code
_entity_poly.pdbx_strand_id
1 'polypeptide(L)' 'GLDRLAMWMVGAETIRDVIAFPKGKDGSDAMMDAPAEVFDPQQLLDLNIAVIAEEEKSE' A
#
# COMPACT_ATOMS: atom_id res chain seq x y z
N GLY A 1 5.32 -11.01 -16.34
CA GLY A 1 4.90 -10.86 -14.94
C GLY A 1 5.33 -12.09 -14.19
N LEU A 2 6.42 -12.00 -13.44
CA LEU A 2 7.01 -13.13 -12.72
C LEU A 2 5.99 -13.77 -11.77
N ASP A 3 5.23 -12.96 -11.07
CA ASP A 3 4.21 -13.38 -10.10
C ASP A 3 3.12 -14.22 -10.78
N ARG A 4 2.70 -13.86 -12.01
CA ARG A 4 1.72 -14.66 -12.78
C ARG A 4 2.32 -15.99 -13.25
N LEU A 5 3.59 -16.01 -13.62
CA LEU A 5 4.29 -17.26 -13.95
C LEU A 5 4.41 -18.16 -12.72
N ALA A 6 4.80 -17.60 -11.57
CA ALA A 6 4.86 -18.32 -10.31
C ALA A 6 3.50 -18.89 -9.93
N MET A 7 2.44 -18.08 -9.98
CA MET A 7 1.06 -18.49 -9.71
C MET A 7 0.64 -19.69 -10.56
N TRP A 8 0.95 -19.70 -11.85
CA TRP A 8 0.68 -20.85 -12.73
C TRP A 8 1.53 -22.08 -12.40
N MET A 9 2.81 -21.91 -12.05
CA MET A 9 3.68 -23.03 -11.67
C MET A 9 3.24 -23.72 -10.38
N VAL A 10 2.71 -22.96 -9.42
CA VAL A 10 2.19 -23.51 -8.14
C VAL A 10 0.70 -23.82 -8.15
N GLY A 11 -0.02 -23.49 -9.24
CA GLY A 11 -1.46 -23.71 -9.34
C GLY A 11 -2.31 -22.85 -8.39
N ALA A 12 -1.80 -21.67 -8.02
CA ALA A 12 -2.53 -20.75 -7.14
C ALA A 12 -3.66 -20.02 -7.87
N GLU A 13 -4.76 -19.73 -7.18
CA GLU A 13 -5.93 -19.05 -7.76
C GLU A 13 -5.76 -17.53 -7.84
N THR A 14 -4.95 -16.96 -6.93
CA THR A 14 -4.66 -15.53 -6.90
C THR A 14 -3.16 -15.26 -6.80
N ILE A 15 -2.75 -14.13 -7.37
CA ILE A 15 -1.37 -13.65 -7.32
C ILE A 15 -0.92 -13.32 -5.90
N ARG A 16 -1.87 -13.06 -4.99
CA ARG A 16 -1.58 -12.77 -3.58
C ARG A 16 -0.97 -13.96 -2.85
N ASP A 17 -1.20 -15.18 -3.33
CA ASP A 17 -0.69 -16.42 -2.71
C ASP A 17 0.80 -16.68 -3.03
N VAL A 18 1.34 -16.01 -4.04
CA VAL A 18 2.76 -16.11 -4.43
C VAL A 18 3.58 -14.89 -4.00
N ILE A 19 2.95 -13.93 -3.32
CA ILE A 19 3.58 -12.71 -2.81
C ILE A 19 3.63 -12.82 -1.30
N ALA A 20 4.82 -12.69 -0.69
CA ALA A 20 4.98 -12.82 0.76
C ALA A 20 4.17 -11.78 1.56
N PHE A 21 4.08 -10.55 1.07
CA PHE A 21 3.34 -9.44 1.68
C PHE A 21 2.42 -8.77 0.65
N PRO A 22 1.24 -9.35 0.37
CA PRO A 22 0.34 -8.84 -0.65
C PRO A 22 -0.39 -7.58 -0.15
N LYS A 23 -0.53 -6.57 -1.01
CA LYS A 23 -1.33 -5.37 -0.70
C LYS A 23 -2.82 -5.60 -0.92
N GLY A 24 -3.65 -4.78 -0.28
CA GLY A 24 -5.10 -4.65 -0.45
C GLY A 24 -5.48 -4.07 -1.81
N LYS A 25 -6.78 -4.06 -2.11
CA LYS A 25 -7.31 -3.48 -3.37
C LYS A 25 -7.14 -1.95 -3.41
N ASP A 26 -7.17 -1.35 -2.23
CA ASP A 26 -6.86 0.02 -1.87
C ASP A 26 -5.35 0.30 -1.77
N GLY A 27 -4.49 -0.71 -2.00
CA GLY A 27 -3.04 -0.59 -1.92
C GLY A 27 -2.48 -0.65 -0.49
N SER A 28 -3.33 -0.86 0.52
CA SER A 28 -2.91 -0.94 1.92
C SER A 28 -2.18 -2.26 2.24
N ASP A 29 -1.33 -2.23 3.27
CA ASP A 29 -0.73 -3.40 3.89
C ASP A 29 -1.30 -3.56 5.29
N ALA A 30 -2.10 -4.61 5.49
CA ALA A 30 -2.73 -4.88 6.77
C ALA A 30 -1.76 -5.40 7.85
N MET A 31 -0.56 -5.84 7.48
CA MET A 31 0.43 -6.33 8.46
C MET A 31 1.23 -5.19 9.07
N MET A 32 1.57 -4.19 8.26
CA MET A 32 2.41 -3.06 8.67
C MET A 32 1.60 -1.76 8.91
N ASP A 33 0.27 -1.83 8.81
CA ASP A 33 -0.64 -0.68 8.81
C ASP A 33 -0.15 0.45 7.88
N ALA A 34 0.18 0.09 6.64
CA ALA A 34 0.64 1.03 5.62
C ALA A 34 -0.43 1.28 4.55
N PRO A 35 -0.54 2.47 3.95
CA PRO A 35 0.19 3.69 4.29
C PRO A 35 -0.20 4.23 5.67
N ALA A 36 0.77 4.81 6.36
CA ALA A 36 0.58 5.48 7.65
C ALA A 36 0.88 6.98 7.51
N GLU A 37 0.32 7.78 8.40
CA GLU A 37 0.67 9.20 8.50
C GLU A 37 2.15 9.38 8.85
N VAL A 38 2.74 10.48 8.38
CA VAL A 38 4.11 10.84 8.71
C VAL A 38 4.17 11.26 10.17
N PHE A 39 4.89 10.48 10.99
CA PHE A 39 4.95 10.70 12.44
C PHE A 39 5.67 12.01 12.82
N ASP A 40 6.71 12.40 12.07
CA ASP A 40 7.49 13.60 12.33
C ASP A 40 7.23 14.68 11.26
N PRO A 41 6.62 15.82 11.63
CA PRO A 41 6.39 16.94 10.72
C PRO A 41 7.66 17.51 10.09
N GLN A 42 8.82 17.35 10.75
CA GLN A 42 10.10 17.82 10.19
C GLN A 42 10.44 17.10 8.87
N GLN A 43 10.04 15.82 8.73
CA GLN A 43 10.27 15.06 7.50
C GLN A 43 9.55 15.67 6.29
N LEU A 44 8.38 16.28 6.50
CA LEU A 44 7.63 16.99 5.45
C LEU A 44 8.29 18.32 5.10
N LEU A 45 8.77 19.06 6.12
CA LEU A 45 9.49 20.32 5.94
C LEU A 45 10.79 20.14 5.16
N ASP A 46 11.58 19.12 5.50
CA ASP A 46 12.84 18.81 4.83
C ASP A 46 12.64 18.49 3.34
N LEU A 47 11.50 17.86 3.01
CA LEU A 47 11.09 17.55 1.64
C LEU A 47 10.35 18.70 0.93
N ASN A 48 10.13 19.83 1.62
CA ASN A 48 9.36 20.99 1.16
C ASN A 48 7.95 20.63 0.63
N ILE A 49 7.28 19.70 1.32
CA ILE A 49 5.91 19.26 1.01
C ILE A 49 4.99 19.49 2.21
N ALA A 50 3.69 19.63 1.95
CA ALA A 50 2.67 19.71 2.98
C ALA A 50 1.48 18.84 2.58
N VAL A 51 0.87 18.18 3.57
CA VAL A 51 -0.38 17.45 3.37
C VAL A 51 -1.52 18.47 3.36
N ILE A 52 -2.32 18.46 2.30
CA ILE A 52 -3.54 19.26 2.21
C ILE A 52 -4.66 18.39 2.79
N ALA A 53 -5.39 18.90 3.79
CA ALA A 53 -6.55 18.20 4.31
C ALA A 53 -7.58 18.04 3.17
N GLU A 54 -8.02 16.81 2.92
CA GLU A 54 -9.17 16.59 2.04
C GLU A 54 -10.40 17.19 2.73
N GLU A 55 -11.14 18.06 2.03
CA GLU A 55 -12.46 18.49 2.49
C GLU A 55 -13.34 17.24 2.59
N GLU A 56 -13.80 16.91 3.81
CA GLU A 56 -14.81 15.87 3.98
C GLU A 56 -15.99 16.24 3.10
N LYS A 57 -16.25 15.44 2.06
CA LYS A 57 -17.55 15.48 1.38
C LYS A 57 -18.59 15.08 2.42
N SER A 58 -19.23 16.08 3.01
CA SER A 58 -20.47 15.94 3.75
C SER A 58 -21.52 15.31 2.82
N GLU A 59 -21.77 14.01 2.99
CA GLU A 59 -23.02 13.38 2.56
C GLU A 59 -24.16 13.72 3.53
#